data_AF-A0A7G2C0I8-F1
#
_entry.id   AF-A0A7G2C0I8-F1
#
_cell.length_a   1.000
_cell.length_b   1.000
_cell.length_c   1.000
_cell.angle_alpha   90.00
_cell.angle_beta   90.00
_cell.angle_gamma   90.00
#
_symmetry.space_group_name_H-M   'P 1'
#
loop_
_entity.id
_entity.type
_entity.pdbx_description
1 polymer ?
#
loop_
_entity_poly.entity_id
_entity_poly.type
_entity_poly.pdbx_seq_one_letter_code
_entity_poly.pdbx_strand_id
1 'polypeptide(L)'
;MSAEKLFDFIMTEVDPECTEKTHITISHFEYIAEAMNLTLDNLSLYVFFWQVVFAEQETYGGQPYLIEKLTFVKALDKWLPPGSAQWKNTASKKYSTIFSALRAKVDEADKEIRETNARLTSFVRFLYLWAVKGTESLLDASTELWESLFHDGSEPTKPFAHYVKFDKKKEWIDFVKSERFAQRKYVVSIDVFQCIVTFARSETDLAHYDVNESAYPNAIDDFVETLLQDA
;
A
#
# COMPACT_ATOMS: atom_id res chain seq x y z
N MET A 1 -11.04 -20.12 -20.07
CA MET A 1 -11.24 -18.72 -19.64
C MET A 1 -9.85 -18.17 -19.30
N SER A 2 -9.59 -16.87 -19.48
CA SER A 2 -8.24 -16.27 -19.38
C SER A 2 -8.28 -14.93 -18.63
N ALA A 3 -7.13 -14.44 -18.18
CA ALA A 3 -6.99 -13.14 -17.53
C ALA A 3 -7.48 -11.98 -18.40
N GLU A 4 -7.25 -12.04 -19.72
CA GLU A 4 -7.80 -11.06 -20.66
C GLU A 4 -9.33 -10.99 -20.61
N LYS A 5 -10.01 -12.15 -20.55
CA LYS A 5 -11.48 -12.20 -20.48
C LYS A 5 -12.03 -11.69 -19.14
N LEU A 6 -11.24 -11.76 -18.07
CA LEU A 6 -11.60 -11.16 -16.80
C LEU A 6 -11.41 -9.64 -16.86
N PHE A 7 -10.30 -9.17 -17.41
CA PHE A 7 -10.06 -7.75 -17.63
C PHE A 7 -11.19 -7.13 -18.46
N ASP A 8 -11.50 -7.69 -19.62
CA ASP A 8 -12.57 -7.17 -20.49
C ASP A 8 -13.94 -7.20 -19.80
N PHE A 9 -14.17 -8.19 -18.94
CA PHE A 9 -15.38 -8.27 -18.13
C PHE A 9 -15.46 -7.14 -17.10
N ILE A 10 -14.43 -6.93 -16.28
CA ILE A 10 -14.36 -5.84 -15.29
C ILE A 10 -14.62 -4.49 -15.98
N MET A 11 -13.94 -4.25 -17.10
CA MET A 11 -14.11 -3.01 -17.87
C MET A 11 -15.55 -2.85 -18.40
N THR A 12 -16.21 -3.92 -18.80
CA THR A 12 -17.59 -3.85 -19.31
C THR A 12 -18.61 -3.59 -18.21
N GLU A 13 -18.40 -4.15 -17.01
CA GLU A 13 -19.32 -3.98 -15.89
C GLU A 13 -19.27 -2.57 -15.31
N VAL A 14 -18.08 -1.97 -15.26
CA VAL A 14 -17.87 -0.64 -14.69
C VAL A 14 -18.06 0.46 -15.74
N ASP A 15 -17.55 0.25 -16.96
CA ASP A 15 -17.59 1.23 -18.04
C ASP A 15 -18.00 0.58 -19.37
N PRO A 16 -19.31 0.29 -19.55
CA PRO A 16 -19.81 -0.39 -20.74
C PRO A 16 -19.65 0.44 -22.02
N GLU A 17 -19.51 1.76 -21.90
CA GLU A 17 -19.38 2.70 -23.02
C GLU A 17 -17.92 2.93 -23.43
N CYS A 18 -16.94 2.54 -22.60
CA CYS A 18 -15.52 2.62 -22.94
C CYS A 18 -15.16 1.71 -24.11
N THR A 19 -14.82 2.35 -25.23
CA THR A 19 -14.39 1.69 -26.48
C THR A 19 -12.93 1.22 -26.42
N GLU A 20 -12.09 1.87 -25.61
CA GLU A 20 -10.66 1.56 -25.46
C GLU A 20 -10.32 1.04 -24.07
N LYS A 21 -10.59 -0.25 -23.85
CA LYS A 21 -10.34 -0.98 -22.60
C LYS A 21 -8.85 -1.26 -22.41
N THR A 22 -8.10 -0.24 -22.01
CA THR A 22 -6.62 -0.28 -21.97
C THR A 22 -6.05 -0.29 -20.55
N HIS A 23 -6.76 0.24 -19.57
CA HIS A 23 -6.27 0.36 -18.20
C HIS A 23 -7.39 0.14 -17.16
N ILE A 24 -7.03 -0.45 -16.02
CA ILE A 24 -7.83 -0.35 -14.79
C ILE A 24 -7.43 0.96 -14.10
N THR A 25 -8.44 1.75 -13.77
CA THR A 25 -8.33 3.04 -13.08
C THR A 25 -9.10 3.03 -11.76
N ILE A 26 -9.05 4.14 -11.02
CA ILE A 26 -9.77 4.33 -9.75
C ILE A 26 -11.26 3.98 -9.86
N SER A 27 -11.92 4.27 -10.98
CA SER A 27 -13.35 3.95 -11.17
C SER A 27 -13.67 2.46 -11.07
N HIS A 28 -12.68 1.59 -11.25
CA HIS A 28 -12.86 0.13 -11.22
C HIS A 28 -12.59 -0.47 -9.83
N PHE A 29 -12.04 0.31 -8.91
CA PHE A 29 -11.52 -0.19 -7.64
C PHE A 29 -12.62 -0.67 -6.69
N GLU A 30 -13.73 0.06 -6.61
CA GLU A 30 -14.90 -0.34 -5.81
C GLU A 30 -15.43 -1.70 -6.28
N TYR A 31 -15.62 -1.87 -7.58
CA TYR A 31 -16.09 -3.13 -8.16
C TYR A 31 -15.13 -4.29 -7.87
N ILE A 32 -13.81 -4.09 -8.06
CA ILE A 32 -12.81 -5.13 -7.80
C ILE A 32 -12.78 -5.49 -6.31
N ALA A 33 -12.86 -4.48 -5.43
CA ALA A 33 -12.89 -4.70 -4.00
C ALA A 33 -14.11 -5.53 -3.59
N GLU A 34 -15.31 -5.14 -4.04
CA GLU A 34 -16.55 -5.86 -3.76
C GLU A 34 -16.50 -7.31 -4.29
N ALA A 35 -16.04 -7.49 -5.54
CA ALA A 35 -15.95 -8.81 -6.16
C ALA A 35 -15.02 -9.76 -5.40
N MET A 36 -13.97 -9.23 -4.77
CA MET A 36 -13.00 -9.97 -3.95
C MET A 36 -13.34 -9.96 -2.45
N ASN A 37 -14.48 -9.38 -2.06
CA ASN A 37 -14.88 -9.17 -0.67
C ASN A 37 -13.82 -8.43 0.17
N LEU A 38 -13.10 -7.50 -0.45
CA LEU A 38 -12.16 -6.58 0.17
C LEU A 38 -12.92 -5.34 0.66
N THR A 39 -12.35 -4.62 1.62
CA THR A 39 -12.86 -3.31 2.04
C THR A 39 -11.90 -2.21 1.61
N LEU A 40 -12.44 -1.02 1.38
CA LEU A 40 -11.68 0.21 1.16
C LEU A 40 -11.23 0.86 2.46
N ASP A 41 -11.77 0.41 3.61
CA ASP A 41 -11.45 0.95 4.95
C ASP A 41 -10.08 0.49 5.47
N ASN A 42 -9.38 -0.37 4.73
CA ASN A 42 -8.06 -0.87 5.09
C ASN A 42 -7.15 -0.99 3.85
N LEU A 43 -5.92 -1.49 4.06
CA LEU A 43 -4.92 -1.54 3.00
C LEU A 43 -5.10 -2.72 2.02
N SER A 44 -6.19 -3.49 2.09
CA SER A 44 -6.32 -4.76 1.38
C SER A 44 -6.35 -4.61 -0.15
N LEU A 45 -7.03 -3.59 -0.66
CA LEU A 45 -7.01 -3.26 -2.08
C LEU A 45 -5.63 -2.77 -2.54
N TYR A 46 -4.92 -2.01 -1.69
CA TYR A 46 -3.57 -1.57 -1.97
C TYR A 46 -2.60 -2.75 -2.05
N VAL A 47 -2.74 -3.76 -1.18
CA VAL A 47 -1.96 -5.00 -1.24
C VAL A 47 -2.19 -5.72 -2.58
N PHE A 48 -3.43 -5.78 -3.07
CA PHE A 48 -3.73 -6.35 -4.38
C PHE A 48 -3.00 -5.63 -5.51
N PHE A 49 -3.16 -4.30 -5.61
CA PHE A 49 -2.54 -3.55 -6.70
C PHE A 49 -1.02 -3.48 -6.58
N TRP A 50 -0.47 -3.42 -5.37
CA TRP A 50 0.96 -3.56 -5.14
C TRP A 50 1.47 -4.87 -5.73
N GLN A 51 0.80 -6.00 -5.48
CA GLN A 51 1.19 -7.27 -6.05
C GLN A 51 1.08 -7.31 -7.58
N VAL A 52 0.01 -6.76 -8.16
CA VAL A 52 -0.16 -6.71 -9.62
C VAL A 52 0.99 -5.95 -10.27
N VAL A 53 1.36 -4.82 -9.69
CA VAL A 53 2.43 -3.94 -10.17
C VAL A 53 3.81 -4.55 -9.92
N PHE A 54 4.04 -5.10 -8.73
CA PHE A 54 5.31 -5.70 -8.31
C PHE A 54 5.61 -6.99 -9.07
N ALA A 55 4.60 -7.68 -9.61
CA ALA A 55 4.79 -8.89 -10.40
C ALA A 55 5.64 -8.67 -11.67
N GLU A 56 5.68 -7.45 -12.21
CA GLU A 56 6.37 -7.11 -13.46
C GLU A 56 7.61 -6.22 -13.29
N GLN A 57 7.73 -5.42 -12.22
CA GLN A 57 8.83 -4.45 -12.06
C GLN A 57 9.39 -4.41 -10.63
N GLU A 58 10.68 -4.70 -10.46
CA GLU A 58 11.39 -4.50 -9.17
C GLU A 58 11.53 -3.00 -8.81
N THR A 59 11.51 -2.12 -9.81
CA THR A 59 11.61 -0.67 -9.65
C THR A 59 10.39 0.03 -10.21
N TYR A 60 9.56 0.53 -9.31
CA TYR A 60 8.32 1.21 -9.67
C TYR A 60 8.56 2.66 -10.08
N GLY A 61 8.23 3.00 -11.33
CA GLY A 61 8.30 4.37 -11.89
C GLY A 61 6.99 4.88 -12.52
N GLY A 62 5.92 4.08 -12.50
CA GLY A 62 4.63 4.38 -13.13
C GLY A 62 3.60 5.06 -12.20
N GLN A 63 2.37 5.20 -12.70
CA GLN A 63 1.20 5.69 -11.94
C GLN A 63 0.43 4.52 -11.30
N PRO A 64 0.35 4.41 -9.97
CA PRO A 64 -0.09 3.16 -9.33
C PRO A 64 -1.59 2.92 -9.39
N TYR A 65 -2.33 3.96 -9.74
CA TYR A 65 -3.76 3.93 -9.99
C TYR A 65 -4.12 3.70 -11.47
N LEU A 66 -3.12 3.56 -12.36
CA LEU A 66 -3.31 3.30 -13.79
C LEU A 66 -2.64 1.98 -14.15
N ILE A 67 -3.39 0.88 -14.05
CA ILE A 67 -2.86 -0.46 -14.30
C ILE A 67 -3.13 -0.85 -15.75
N GLU A 68 -2.08 -0.90 -16.57
CA GLU A 68 -2.17 -1.35 -17.96
C GLU A 68 -2.74 -2.76 -18.06
N LYS A 69 -3.57 -3.01 -19.09
CA LYS A 69 -4.14 -4.32 -19.40
C LYS A 69 -3.07 -5.41 -19.42
N LEU A 70 -1.93 -5.15 -20.05
CA LEU A 70 -0.84 -6.12 -20.15
C LEU A 70 -0.28 -6.49 -18.77
N THR A 71 0.00 -5.51 -17.92
CA THR A 71 0.48 -5.72 -16.55
C THR A 71 -0.52 -6.54 -15.74
N PHE A 72 -1.80 -6.16 -15.80
CA PHE A 72 -2.86 -6.89 -15.10
C PHE A 72 -2.97 -8.35 -15.57
N VAL A 73 -3.04 -8.55 -16.89
CA VAL A 73 -3.19 -9.88 -17.49
C VAL A 73 -2.01 -10.79 -17.13
N LYS A 74 -0.77 -10.29 -17.26
CA LYS A 74 0.42 -11.07 -16.93
C LYS A 74 0.49 -11.43 -15.44
N ALA A 75 0.21 -10.49 -14.55
CA ALA A 75 0.19 -10.75 -13.11
C ALA A 75 -0.81 -11.87 -12.78
N LEU A 76 -2.01 -11.80 -13.36
CA LEU A 76 -3.05 -12.79 -13.16
C LEU A 76 -2.70 -14.14 -13.77
N ASP A 77 -2.13 -14.19 -14.98
CA ASP A 77 -1.72 -15.46 -15.60
C ASP A 77 -0.58 -16.13 -14.82
N LYS A 78 0.28 -15.34 -14.15
CA LYS A 78 1.31 -15.86 -13.23
C LYS A 78 0.68 -16.48 -11.98
N TRP A 79 -0.33 -15.85 -11.40
CA TRP A 79 -0.97 -16.34 -10.17
C TRP A 79 -1.99 -17.45 -10.41
N LEU A 80 -2.67 -17.41 -11.54
CA LEU A 80 -3.74 -18.30 -11.95
C LEU A 80 -3.45 -18.79 -13.38
N PRO A 81 -2.54 -19.76 -13.55
CA PRO A 81 -2.13 -20.24 -14.87
C PRO A 81 -3.32 -20.62 -15.77
N PRO A 82 -3.25 -20.35 -17.08
CA PRO A 82 -4.30 -20.73 -18.02
C PRO A 82 -4.67 -22.21 -17.91
N GLY A 83 -5.97 -22.50 -17.86
CA GLY A 83 -6.48 -23.87 -17.73
C GLY A 83 -6.57 -24.39 -16.29
N SER A 84 -6.20 -23.59 -15.28
CA SER A 84 -6.45 -23.91 -13.88
C SER A 84 -7.95 -24.13 -13.60
N ALA A 85 -8.26 -24.94 -12.57
CA ALA A 85 -9.64 -25.26 -12.20
C ALA A 85 -10.44 -24.01 -11.80
N GLN A 86 -9.75 -22.98 -11.32
CA GLN A 86 -10.28 -21.68 -10.93
C GLN A 86 -10.95 -20.97 -12.12
N TRP A 87 -10.44 -21.18 -13.35
CA TRP A 87 -11.02 -20.66 -14.59
C TRP A 87 -12.32 -21.38 -15.03
N LYS A 88 -12.76 -22.43 -14.32
CA LYS A 88 -14.02 -23.13 -14.62
C LYS A 88 -15.18 -22.43 -13.91
N ASN A 89 -16.06 -21.79 -14.68
CA ASN A 89 -17.24 -21.13 -14.16
C ASN A 89 -18.33 -22.15 -13.76
N THR A 90 -18.96 -21.93 -12.62
CA THR A 90 -20.28 -22.49 -12.29
C THR A 90 -21.36 -21.45 -12.63
N ALA A 91 -22.52 -21.92 -13.09
CA ALA A 91 -23.52 -21.10 -13.79
C ALA A 91 -24.14 -19.94 -12.99
N SER A 92 -23.89 -19.82 -11.69
CA SER A 92 -24.62 -18.86 -10.82
C SER A 92 -23.90 -17.53 -10.55
N LYS A 93 -22.56 -17.45 -10.69
CA LYS A 93 -21.80 -16.19 -10.53
C LYS A 93 -20.53 -16.21 -11.39
N LYS A 94 -20.61 -15.55 -12.56
CA LYS A 94 -19.51 -15.43 -13.51
C LYS A 94 -18.27 -14.89 -12.79
N TYR A 95 -17.16 -15.62 -12.81
CA TYR A 95 -15.85 -15.28 -12.22
C TYR A 95 -15.73 -15.33 -10.68
N SER A 96 -16.76 -15.73 -9.93
CA SER A 96 -16.69 -15.81 -8.45
C SER A 96 -15.55 -16.68 -7.90
N THR A 97 -15.29 -17.82 -8.54
CA THR A 97 -14.17 -18.72 -8.20
C THR A 97 -12.82 -18.06 -8.42
N ILE A 98 -12.72 -17.16 -9.41
CA ILE A 98 -11.49 -16.45 -9.75
C ILE A 98 -11.25 -15.33 -8.76
N PHE A 99 -12.26 -14.50 -8.45
CA PHE A 99 -12.12 -13.47 -7.44
C PHE A 99 -11.80 -14.05 -6.06
N SER A 100 -12.36 -15.21 -5.71
CA SER A 100 -11.99 -15.94 -4.49
C SER A 100 -10.52 -16.39 -4.52
N ALA A 101 -10.01 -16.84 -5.67
CA ALA A 101 -8.62 -17.23 -5.82
C ALA A 101 -7.67 -16.02 -5.79
N LEU A 102 -8.06 -14.89 -6.37
CA LEU A 102 -7.32 -13.63 -6.27
C LEU A 102 -7.29 -13.13 -4.83
N ARG A 103 -8.40 -13.29 -4.08
CA ARG A 103 -8.43 -12.93 -2.66
C ARG A 103 -7.41 -13.74 -1.86
N ALA A 104 -7.30 -15.04 -2.10
CA ALA A 104 -6.27 -15.85 -1.46
C ALA A 104 -4.84 -15.34 -1.75
N LYS A 105 -4.58 -14.82 -2.95
CA LYS A 105 -3.29 -14.19 -3.30
C LYS A 105 -3.04 -12.89 -2.54
N VAL A 106 -4.09 -12.11 -2.29
CA VAL A 106 -4.02 -10.91 -1.45
C VAL A 106 -3.73 -11.27 0.01
N ASP A 107 -4.36 -12.32 0.54
CA ASP A 107 -4.11 -12.81 1.91
C ASP A 107 -2.67 -13.37 2.05
N GLU A 108 -2.14 -14.04 1.01
CA GLU A 108 -0.73 -14.49 0.97
C GLU A 108 0.23 -13.29 0.97
N ALA A 109 -0.04 -12.27 0.15
CA ALA A 109 0.79 -11.08 0.05
C ALA A 109 0.83 -10.25 1.34
N ASP A 110 -0.28 -10.15 2.08
CA ASP A 110 -0.30 -9.51 3.41
C ASP A 110 0.69 -10.18 4.38
N LYS A 111 0.80 -11.52 4.35
CA LYS A 111 1.77 -12.25 5.15
C LYS A 111 3.20 -11.96 4.70
N GLU A 112 3.47 -11.98 3.39
CA GLU A 112 4.80 -11.68 2.85
C GLU A 112 5.30 -10.28 3.24
N ILE A 113 4.41 -9.27 3.26
CA ILE A 113 4.72 -7.90 3.71
C ILE A 113 5.19 -7.91 5.17
N ARG A 114 4.55 -8.70 6.03
CA ARG A 114 4.86 -8.78 7.46
C ARG A 114 6.19 -9.50 7.72
N GLU A 115 6.48 -10.52 6.93
CA GLU A 115 7.63 -11.41 7.15
C GLU A 115 8.99 -10.75 6.87
N THR A 116 9.08 -9.81 5.93
CA THR A 116 10.39 -9.25 5.51
C THR A 116 10.41 -7.74 5.40
N ASN A 117 11.53 -7.13 5.81
CA ASN A 117 11.76 -5.69 5.63
C ASN A 117 11.72 -5.29 4.15
N ALA A 118 12.26 -6.11 3.26
CA ALA A 118 12.29 -5.81 1.83
C ALA A 118 10.88 -5.68 1.23
N ARG A 119 9.96 -6.60 1.57
CA ARG A 119 8.57 -6.54 1.10
C ARG A 119 7.83 -5.36 1.72
N LEU A 120 7.99 -5.13 3.02
CA LEU A 120 7.39 -3.96 3.67
C LEU A 120 7.87 -2.64 3.03
N THR A 121 9.18 -2.47 2.85
CA THR A 121 9.75 -1.25 2.26
C THR A 121 9.24 -1.02 0.83
N SER A 122 9.11 -2.10 0.05
CA SER A 122 8.51 -2.03 -1.29
C SER A 122 7.03 -1.61 -1.24
N PHE A 123 6.24 -2.21 -0.33
CA PHE A 123 4.83 -1.89 -0.17
C PHE A 123 4.61 -0.45 0.30
N VAL A 124 5.38 0.01 1.30
CA VAL A 124 5.36 1.40 1.79
C VAL A 124 5.72 2.39 0.69
N ARG A 125 6.70 2.05 -0.16
CA ARG A 125 7.04 2.85 -1.35
C ARG A 125 5.85 2.99 -2.30
N PHE A 126 5.15 1.89 -2.55
CA PHE A 126 3.97 1.86 -3.39
C PHE A 126 2.85 2.74 -2.81
N LEU A 127 2.58 2.66 -1.51
CA LEU A 127 1.58 3.51 -0.83
C LEU A 127 1.92 5.00 -0.95
N TYR A 128 3.19 5.38 -0.77
CA TYR A 128 3.61 6.77 -0.96
C TYR A 128 3.35 7.26 -2.39
N LEU A 129 3.73 6.47 -3.40
CA LEU A 129 3.53 6.83 -4.80
C LEU A 129 2.03 6.89 -5.17
N TRP A 130 1.21 6.12 -4.47
CA TRP A 130 -0.24 6.22 -4.55
C TRP A 130 -0.74 7.54 -3.98
N ALA A 131 -0.31 7.91 -2.77
CA ALA A 131 -0.69 9.15 -2.11
C ALA A 131 -0.34 10.39 -2.94
N VAL A 132 0.91 10.50 -3.41
CA VAL A 132 1.42 11.68 -4.15
C VAL A 132 0.55 12.11 -5.33
N LYS A 133 -0.15 11.17 -5.97
CA LYS A 133 -0.89 11.43 -7.20
C LYS A 133 -2.39 11.54 -6.99
N GLY A 134 -2.92 11.05 -5.87
CA GLY A 134 -4.35 10.98 -5.59
C GLY A 134 -4.87 12.08 -4.66
N THR A 135 -4.02 12.97 -4.15
CA THR A 135 -4.38 13.92 -3.08
C THR A 135 -4.05 15.37 -3.42
N GLU A 136 -4.85 16.28 -2.88
CA GLU A 136 -4.55 17.72 -2.84
C GLU A 136 -3.50 18.05 -1.77
N SER A 137 -3.38 17.20 -0.73
CA SER A 137 -2.46 17.36 0.39
C SER A 137 -1.71 16.05 0.67
N LEU A 138 -0.42 16.02 0.32
CA LEU A 138 0.45 14.87 0.57
C LEU A 138 0.64 14.62 2.07
N LEU A 139 0.59 15.67 2.89
CA LEU A 139 0.70 15.56 4.33
C LEU A 139 -0.49 14.80 4.93
N ASP A 140 -1.71 15.13 4.50
CA ASP A 140 -2.92 14.46 5.00
C ASP A 140 -2.97 13.01 4.54
N ALA A 141 -2.72 12.76 3.26
CA ALA A 141 -2.68 11.38 2.74
C ALA A 141 -1.57 10.54 3.40
N SER A 142 -0.41 11.14 3.69
CA SER A 142 0.67 10.44 4.40
C SER A 142 0.27 10.13 5.84
N THR A 143 -0.43 11.05 6.51
CA THR A 143 -0.94 10.87 7.87
C THR A 143 -1.94 9.71 7.93
N GLU A 144 -2.93 9.67 7.04
CA GLU A 144 -3.93 8.59 6.97
C GLU A 144 -3.27 7.22 6.70
N LEU A 145 -2.27 7.19 5.81
CA LEU A 145 -1.52 5.97 5.54
C LEU A 145 -0.68 5.53 6.75
N TRP A 146 -0.01 6.45 7.43
CA TRP A 146 0.71 6.13 8.67
C TRP A 146 -0.23 5.66 9.78
N GLU A 147 -1.43 6.24 9.90
CA GLU A 147 -2.45 5.75 10.83
C GLU A 147 -2.88 4.31 10.53
N SER A 148 -2.93 3.94 9.25
CA SER A 148 -3.27 2.58 8.81
C SER A 148 -2.09 1.61 8.93
N LEU A 149 -0.86 2.09 8.73
CA LEU A 149 0.38 1.30 8.77
C LEU A 149 0.85 1.04 10.20
N PHE A 150 0.72 2.02 11.09
CA PHE A 150 1.24 1.97 12.45
C PHE A 150 0.18 1.59 13.48
N HIS A 151 0.61 0.84 14.49
CA HIS A 151 -0.19 0.64 15.70
C HIS A 151 0.62 0.99 16.95
N ASP A 152 -0.10 1.38 18.00
CA ASP A 152 0.45 1.64 19.33
C ASP A 152 0.31 0.41 20.23
N GLY A 153 1.24 0.26 21.18
CA GLY A 153 1.16 -0.71 22.26
C GLY A 153 1.08 -2.17 21.80
N SER A 154 0.26 -2.95 22.51
CA SER A 154 0.09 -4.40 22.29
C SER A 154 -1.11 -4.72 21.40
N GLU A 155 -1.61 -3.76 20.61
CA GLU A 155 -2.71 -4.06 19.70
C GLU A 155 -2.35 -5.23 18.78
N PRO A 156 -3.25 -6.22 18.62
CA PRO A 156 -3.02 -7.30 17.70
C PRO A 156 -2.97 -6.73 16.28
N THR A 157 -1.99 -7.18 15.51
CA THR A 157 -1.89 -6.86 14.08
C THR A 157 -3.20 -7.26 13.40
N LYS A 158 -3.89 -6.27 12.82
CA LYS A 158 -5.12 -6.51 12.06
C LYS A 158 -4.76 -6.91 10.62
N PRO A 159 -5.50 -7.82 9.97
CA PRO A 159 -5.31 -8.10 8.55
C PRO A 159 -5.37 -6.81 7.75
N PHE A 160 -4.40 -6.62 6.84
CA PHE A 160 -4.33 -5.44 5.96
C PHE A 160 -4.19 -4.09 6.68
N ALA A 161 -3.69 -4.08 7.90
CA ALA A 161 -3.34 -2.87 8.63
C ALA A 161 -2.23 -3.18 9.64
N HIS A 162 -1.74 -2.13 10.31
CA HIS A 162 -0.91 -2.25 11.51
C HIS A 162 0.30 -3.16 11.26
N TYR A 163 1.06 -2.87 10.20
CA TYR A 163 2.23 -3.64 9.81
C TYR A 163 3.43 -3.38 10.71
N VAL A 164 3.47 -2.22 11.38
CA VAL A 164 4.59 -1.79 12.20
C VAL A 164 4.10 -1.25 13.52
N LYS A 165 4.66 -1.77 14.61
CA LYS A 165 4.49 -1.19 15.93
C LYS A 165 5.26 0.13 16.00
N PHE A 166 4.58 1.21 16.40
CA PHE A 166 5.21 2.49 16.63
C PHE A 166 4.53 3.21 17.79
N ASP A 167 5.08 3.06 18.99
CA ASP A 167 4.51 3.65 20.21
C ASP A 167 4.49 5.19 20.17
N LYS A 168 5.29 5.79 19.28
CA LYS A 168 5.37 7.24 19.03
C LYS A 168 4.57 7.71 17.82
N LYS A 169 3.61 6.89 17.34
CA LYS A 169 2.75 7.22 16.20
C LYS A 169 2.10 8.58 16.36
N LYS A 170 1.47 8.83 17.51
CA LYS A 170 0.73 10.08 17.74
C LYS A 170 1.67 11.28 17.73
N GLU A 171 2.77 11.19 18.47
CA GLU A 171 3.79 12.25 18.52
C GLU A 171 4.37 12.55 17.13
N TRP A 172 4.59 11.52 16.32
CA TRP A 172 5.04 11.70 14.93
C TRP A 172 4.01 12.45 14.09
N ILE A 173 2.73 12.03 14.14
CA ILE A 173 1.64 12.70 13.41
C ILE A 173 1.47 14.17 13.86
N ASP A 174 1.54 14.42 15.17
CA ASP A 174 1.46 15.77 15.72
C ASP A 174 2.68 16.61 15.29
N PHE A 175 3.88 16.02 15.27
CA PHE A 175 5.11 16.68 14.83
C PHE A 175 5.06 17.11 13.36
N VAL A 176 4.67 16.23 12.44
CA VAL A 176 4.62 16.57 10.99
C VAL A 176 3.56 17.63 10.67
N LYS A 177 2.54 17.79 11.54
CA LYS A 177 1.51 18.83 11.46
C LYS A 177 1.88 20.11 12.21
N SER A 178 3.00 20.13 12.94
CA SER A 178 3.41 21.24 13.79
C SER A 178 3.95 22.44 12.99
N GLU A 179 3.90 23.63 13.61
CA GLU A 179 4.57 24.80 13.07
C GLU A 179 6.08 24.60 12.93
N ARG A 180 6.72 23.81 13.81
CA ARG A 180 8.16 23.53 13.75
C ARG A 180 8.53 22.84 12.45
N PHE A 181 7.77 21.81 12.05
CA PHE A 181 7.98 21.10 10.78
C PHE A 181 7.86 22.05 9.57
N ALA A 182 6.84 22.92 9.59
CA ALA A 182 6.62 23.92 8.56
C ALA A 182 7.72 25.01 8.53
N GLN A 183 8.18 25.50 9.68
CA GLN A 183 9.24 26.50 9.81
C GLN A 183 10.59 25.98 9.31
N ARG A 184 10.88 24.70 9.57
CA ARG A 184 12.05 23.98 9.00
C ARG A 184 11.91 23.72 7.50
N LYS A 185 10.74 24.00 6.91
CA LYS A 185 10.39 23.75 5.50
C LYS A 185 10.56 22.28 5.12
N TYR A 186 10.31 21.38 6.07
CA TYR A 186 10.29 19.97 5.78
C TYR A 186 9.09 19.63 4.90
N VAL A 187 9.26 18.61 4.07
CA VAL A 187 8.22 18.03 3.23
C VAL A 187 8.20 16.54 3.52
N VAL A 188 7.02 15.92 3.41
CA VAL A 188 6.93 14.45 3.46
C VAL A 188 7.43 13.91 2.12
N SER A 189 8.75 13.77 2.00
CA SER A 189 9.38 13.10 0.86
C SER A 189 9.21 11.59 0.98
N ILE A 190 9.51 10.87 -0.12
CA ILE A 190 9.53 9.40 -0.10
C ILE A 190 10.51 8.87 0.94
N ASP A 191 11.66 9.53 1.09
CA ASP A 191 12.69 9.16 2.06
C ASP A 191 12.19 9.35 3.48
N VAL A 192 11.54 10.48 3.80
CA VAL A 192 10.92 10.70 5.13
C VAL A 192 9.84 9.64 5.38
N PHE A 193 8.98 9.38 4.40
CA PHE A 193 7.89 8.40 4.51
C PHE A 193 8.37 6.97 4.73
N GLN A 194 9.43 6.54 4.05
CA GLN A 194 9.99 5.20 4.22
C GLN A 194 10.88 5.09 5.46
N CYS A 195 11.68 6.12 5.75
CA CYS A 195 12.61 6.10 6.87
C CYS A 195 11.88 6.06 8.21
N ILE A 196 10.72 6.73 8.37
CA ILE A 196 9.97 6.64 9.62
C ILE A 196 9.44 5.22 9.88
N VAL A 197 9.07 4.47 8.83
CA VAL A 197 8.66 3.07 8.98
C VAL A 197 9.83 2.19 9.40
N THR A 198 11.02 2.42 8.81
CA THR A 198 12.25 1.72 9.21
C THR A 198 12.64 2.05 10.65
N PHE A 199 12.62 3.33 11.00
CA PHE A 199 12.91 3.86 12.33
C PHE A 199 11.99 3.27 13.40
N ALA A 200 10.68 3.18 13.11
CA ALA A 200 9.71 2.56 14.00
C ALA A 200 9.98 1.07 14.23
N ARG A 201 10.41 0.33 13.19
CA ARG A 201 10.72 -1.10 13.29
C ARG A 201 12.02 -1.43 13.99
N SER A 202 13.00 -0.53 13.99
CA SER A 202 14.31 -0.81 14.57
C SER A 202 14.32 -0.85 16.10
N GLU A 203 13.16 -0.67 16.76
CA GLU A 203 13.04 -0.53 18.22
C GLU A 203 14.10 0.43 18.75
N THR A 204 14.34 1.51 18.00
CA THR A 204 15.45 2.42 18.26
C THR A 204 15.37 2.87 19.69
N ASP A 205 16.35 2.48 20.50
CA ASP A 205 16.47 2.97 21.86
C ASP A 205 16.75 4.47 21.77
N LEU A 206 15.70 5.26 21.97
CA LEU A 206 15.75 6.71 21.87
C LEU A 206 16.83 7.30 22.79
N ALA A 207 17.18 6.60 23.89
CA ALA A 207 18.23 7.02 24.80
C ALA A 207 19.65 6.92 24.20
N HIS A 208 19.84 6.11 23.15
CA HIS A 208 21.11 5.88 22.48
C HIS A 208 21.10 6.33 21.01
N TYR A 209 20.04 7.04 20.58
CA TYR A 209 19.98 7.59 19.24
C TYR A 209 20.94 8.77 19.09
N ASP A 210 22.00 8.61 18.30
CA ASP A 210 22.91 9.69 17.96
C ASP A 210 22.43 10.44 16.71
N VAL A 211 21.87 11.62 16.93
CA VAL A 211 21.42 12.54 15.88
C VAL A 211 22.55 12.95 14.92
N ASN A 212 23.82 12.94 15.36
CA ASN A 212 24.95 13.41 14.55
C ASN A 212 25.58 12.29 13.70
N GLU A 213 25.41 11.03 14.09
CA GLU A 213 25.94 9.85 13.38
C GLU A 213 24.84 9.04 12.66
N SER A 214 23.59 9.40 12.92
CA SER A 214 22.38 8.93 12.24
C SER A 214 22.43 9.24 10.73
N ALA A 215 22.04 8.26 9.90
CA ALA A 215 21.84 8.44 8.46
C ALA A 215 20.37 8.74 8.11
N TYR A 216 19.55 9.11 9.10
CA TYR A 216 18.14 9.42 8.88
C TYR A 216 17.95 10.82 8.29
N PRO A 217 16.80 11.10 7.65
CA PRO A 217 16.46 12.45 7.25
C PRO A 217 16.37 13.39 8.46
N ASN A 218 16.83 14.64 8.32
CA ASN A 218 16.78 15.66 9.37
C ASN A 218 15.40 15.83 10.02
N ALA A 219 14.31 15.54 9.30
CA ALA A 219 12.96 15.57 9.87
C ALA A 219 12.74 14.53 10.98
N ILE A 220 13.35 13.34 10.85
CA ILE A 220 13.32 12.29 11.88
C ILE A 220 14.23 12.69 13.04
N ASP A 221 15.39 13.27 12.76
CA ASP A 221 16.30 13.76 13.81
C ASP A 221 15.64 14.86 14.67
N ASP A 222 15.06 15.89 14.04
CA ASP A 222 14.31 16.94 14.74
C ASP A 222 13.12 16.35 15.52
N PHE A 223 12.47 15.30 15.00
CA PHE A 223 11.41 14.60 15.74
C PHE A 223 11.96 13.93 17.00
N VAL A 224 13.08 13.21 16.91
CA VAL A 224 13.71 12.59 18.09
C VAL A 224 14.12 13.65 19.11
N GLU A 225 14.68 14.77 18.67
CA GLU A 225 14.98 15.90 19.57
C GLU A 225 13.74 16.41 20.30
N THR A 226 12.58 16.51 19.64
CA THR A 226 11.34 16.92 20.31
C THR A 226 10.91 15.92 21.39
N LEU A 227 11.02 14.62 21.11
CA LEU A 227 10.71 13.59 22.09
C LEU A 227 11.63 13.65 23.32
N LEU A 228 12.91 13.97 23.13
CA LEU A 228 13.90 14.06 24.20
C LEU A 228 13.79 15.34 25.04
N GLN A 229 13.28 16.44 24.44
CA GLN A 229 13.06 17.70 25.15
C GLN A 229 11.80 17.65 26.05
N ASP A 230 10.81 16.84 25.66
CA ASP A 230 9.54 16.68 26.37
C ASP A 230 9.55 15.53 27.40
N ALA A 231 10.66 14.79 27.54
CA ALA A 231 10.86 13.67 28.48
C ALA A 231 11.50 14.12 29.81
#